data_AF-A0A3L7YF77-F1
#
_entry.id   AF-A0A3L7YF77-F1
#
_cell.length_a   1.000
_cell.length_b   1.000
_cell.length_c   1.000
_cell.angle_alpha   90.00
_cell.angle_beta   90.00
_cell.angle_gamma   90.00
#
_symmetry.space_group_name_H-M   'P 1'
#
loop_
_entity.id
_entity.type
_entity.pdbx_description
1 polymer ?
#
loop_
_entity_poly.entity_id
_entity_poly.type
_entity_poly.pdbx_seq_one_letter_code
_entity_poly.pdbx_strand_id
1 'polypeptide(L)'
;MISDCMVQLPHKLGIADVGRDVEEGADMLMVKPALAYLDVIRVVKDAFPELPMAAYNVSGEYSMIKAAAANGWIDEAKVTLETLTSIRRAGADELTRFSDLVNELRDTEGRRYTLHNTSLHTAIYHPAEETLVLWK
;
A
#
# COMPACT_ATOMS: atom_id res chain seq x y z
N MET A 1 7.91 6.85 -14.24
CA MET A 1 8.39 7.25 -12.91
C MET A 1 7.26 7.05 -11.92
N ILE A 2 7.44 6.30 -10.84
CA ILE A 2 6.44 6.20 -9.77
C ILE A 2 6.80 7.24 -8.71
N SER A 3 5.84 8.08 -8.35
CA SER A 3 5.98 9.00 -7.21
C SER A 3 5.51 8.29 -5.94
N ASP A 4 6.38 8.27 -4.92
CA ASP A 4 5.96 7.94 -3.56
C ASP A 4 5.39 9.20 -2.95
N CYS A 5 4.06 9.25 -2.78
CA CYS A 5 3.37 10.40 -2.21
C CYS A 5 3.63 10.59 -0.72
N MET A 6 4.50 9.77 -0.12
CA MET A 6 5.00 9.94 1.23
C MET A 6 6.42 10.47 1.20
N VAL A 7 6.54 11.78 0.96
CA VAL A 7 7.68 12.55 1.43
C VAL A 7 7.83 12.26 2.91
N GLN A 8 8.94 11.65 3.26
CA GLN A 8 9.26 10.97 4.51
C GLN A 8 9.27 11.91 5.75
N LEU A 9 8.13 12.48 6.17
CA LEU A 9 8.01 13.35 7.36
C LEU A 9 6.61 13.25 8.03
N PRO A 10 6.48 13.48 9.35
CA PRO A 10 5.39 12.92 10.14
C PRO A 10 4.07 13.72 10.00
N HIS A 11 2.99 13.02 9.68
CA HIS A 11 1.58 13.40 9.89
C HIS A 11 0.95 14.53 9.03
N LYS A 12 1.61 15.07 8.00
CA LYS A 12 0.95 16.02 7.07
C LYS A 12 0.75 15.42 5.68
N LEU A 13 -0.50 15.23 5.30
CA LEU A 13 -0.88 15.04 3.90
C LEU A 13 -0.70 16.38 3.16
N GLY A 14 0.30 16.48 2.31
CA GLY A 14 0.45 17.59 1.37
C GLY A 14 -0.09 17.18 0.00
N ILE A 15 -1.37 17.39 -0.29
CA ILE A 15 -1.90 17.22 -1.67
C ILE A 15 -1.08 18.08 -2.66
N ALA A 16 -0.55 19.22 -2.20
CA ALA A 16 0.36 20.06 -2.97
C ALA A 16 1.69 19.35 -3.32
N ASP A 17 2.18 18.44 -2.47
CA ASP A 17 3.40 17.67 -2.75
C ASP A 17 3.11 16.63 -3.83
N VAL A 18 1.98 15.94 -3.71
CA VAL A 18 1.50 15.01 -4.74
C VAL A 18 1.31 15.73 -6.08
N GLY A 19 0.70 16.92 -6.08
CA GLY A 19 0.53 17.71 -7.29
C GLY A 19 1.86 18.05 -7.99
N ARG A 20 2.91 18.35 -7.22
CA ARG A 20 4.25 18.59 -7.78
C ARG A 20 4.82 17.35 -8.43
N ASP A 21 4.69 16.19 -7.79
CA ASP A 21 5.16 14.93 -8.36
C ASP A 21 4.43 14.58 -9.67
N VAL A 22 3.13 14.89 -9.74
CA VAL A 22 2.35 14.76 -10.99
C VAL A 22 2.88 15.72 -12.07
N GLU A 23 3.16 16.97 -11.72
CA GLU A 23 3.76 17.95 -12.64
C GLU A 23 5.17 17.54 -13.11
N GLU A 24 5.94 16.85 -12.26
CA GLU A 24 7.24 16.27 -12.57
C GLU A 24 7.16 15.02 -13.47
N GLY A 25 5.95 14.52 -13.75
CA GLY A 25 5.70 13.42 -14.68
C GLY A 25 5.60 12.05 -14.03
N ALA A 26 5.01 11.96 -12.83
CA ALA A 26 4.65 10.68 -12.24
C ALA A 26 3.63 9.92 -13.10
N ASP A 27 3.95 8.67 -13.44
CA ASP A 27 3.07 7.74 -14.17
C ASP A 27 2.14 6.95 -13.23
N MET A 28 2.43 6.98 -11.93
CA MET A 28 1.69 6.29 -10.87
C MET A 28 2.02 6.96 -9.53
N LEU A 29 1.04 6.94 -8.63
CA LEU A 29 1.13 7.48 -7.27
C LEU A 29 1.14 6.32 -6.26
N MET A 30 1.85 6.47 -5.15
CA MET A 30 1.89 5.45 -4.09
C MET A 30 1.68 6.04 -2.70
N VAL A 31 0.92 5.33 -1.84
CA VAL A 31 0.82 5.64 -0.41
C VAL A 31 1.43 4.53 0.44
N LYS A 32 2.27 4.93 1.41
CA LYS A 32 2.97 4.06 2.35
C LYS A 32 3.12 4.75 3.71
N PRO A 33 2.74 4.14 4.86
CA PRO A 33 2.04 2.87 5.03
C PRO A 33 0.63 2.87 4.46
N ALA A 34 0.10 1.69 4.10
CA ALA A 34 -1.24 1.61 3.49
C ALA A 34 -2.37 1.60 4.53
N LEU A 35 -2.34 0.69 5.50
CA LEU A 35 -3.47 0.46 6.43
C LEU A 35 -3.70 1.66 7.35
N ALA A 36 -2.64 2.32 7.81
CA ALA A 36 -2.77 3.49 8.67
C ALA A 36 -3.24 4.77 7.94
N TYR A 37 -3.23 4.78 6.59
CA TYR A 37 -3.47 5.96 5.76
C TYR A 37 -4.50 5.70 4.65
N LEU A 38 -5.54 4.90 4.94
CA LEU A 38 -6.63 4.62 4.00
C LEU A 38 -7.38 5.88 3.56
N ASP A 39 -7.52 6.85 4.46
CA ASP A 39 -8.08 8.17 4.18
C ASP A 39 -7.23 8.94 3.18
N VAL A 40 -5.90 8.92 3.33
CA VAL A 40 -4.97 9.52 2.37
C VAL A 40 -5.09 8.87 1.00
N ILE A 41 -5.12 7.53 0.92
CA ILE A 41 -5.31 6.81 -0.35
C ILE A 41 -6.57 7.31 -1.07
N ARG A 42 -7.67 7.46 -0.32
CA ARG A 42 -8.94 7.98 -0.87
C ARG A 42 -8.79 9.41 -1.38
N VAL A 43 -8.25 10.31 -0.55
CA VAL A 43 -8.08 11.73 -0.91
C VAL A 43 -7.20 11.89 -2.15
N VAL A 44 -6.08 11.17 -2.23
CA VAL A 44 -5.19 11.25 -3.39
C VAL A 44 -5.85 10.64 -4.62
N LYS A 45 -6.54 9.50 -4.50
CA LYS A 45 -7.26 8.89 -5.63
C LYS A 45 -8.40 9.76 -6.14
N ASP A 46 -9.08 10.52 -5.27
CA ASP A 46 -10.10 11.51 -5.67
C ASP A 46 -9.48 12.70 -6.41
N ALA A 47 -8.31 13.16 -5.97
CA ALA A 47 -7.64 14.32 -6.55
C ALA A 47 -7.01 14.02 -7.92
N PHE A 48 -6.46 12.81 -8.11
CA PHE A 48 -5.75 12.38 -9.32
C PHE A 48 -6.31 11.04 -9.84
N PRO A 49 -7.60 10.98 -10.23
CA PRO A 49 -8.25 9.73 -10.62
C PRO A 49 -7.65 9.08 -11.87
N GLU A 50 -7.02 9.87 -12.74
CA GLU A 50 -6.37 9.45 -13.97
C GLU A 50 -5.08 8.67 -13.77
N LEU A 51 -4.42 8.82 -12.61
CA LEU A 51 -3.21 8.07 -12.29
C LEU A 51 -3.53 6.78 -11.52
N PRO A 52 -2.85 5.67 -11.82
CA PRO A 52 -2.91 4.47 -11.01
C PRO A 52 -2.46 4.77 -9.57
N MET A 53 -3.16 4.18 -8.60
CA MET A 53 -2.86 4.32 -7.18
C MET A 53 -2.29 3.02 -6.62
N ALA A 54 -1.01 3.00 -6.28
CA ALA A 54 -0.39 1.92 -5.55
C ALA A 54 -0.49 2.14 -4.04
N ALA A 55 -0.58 1.05 -3.29
CA ALA A 55 -0.50 1.08 -1.83
C ALA A 55 0.49 0.03 -1.32
N TYR A 56 1.29 0.41 -0.33
CA TYR A 56 2.32 -0.46 0.24
C TYR A 56 1.93 -0.85 1.67
N ASN A 57 1.49 -2.10 1.85
CA ASN A 57 1.26 -2.69 3.17
C ASN A 57 2.61 -3.04 3.80
N VAL A 58 3.12 -2.14 4.65
CA VAL A 58 4.51 -2.18 5.13
C VAL A 58 4.79 -3.38 6.04
N SER A 59 6.06 -3.70 6.19
CA SER A 59 6.53 -4.82 7.03
C SER A 59 6.05 -4.71 8.48
N GLY A 60 5.92 -3.50 9.01
CA GLY A 60 5.35 -3.25 10.34
C GLY A 60 3.88 -3.68 10.46
N GLU A 61 3.04 -3.31 9.49
CA GLU A 61 1.62 -3.67 9.45
C GLU A 61 1.44 -5.19 9.31
N TYR A 62 2.25 -5.82 8.45
CA TYR A 62 2.30 -7.29 8.34
C TYR A 62 2.72 -7.95 9.66
N SER A 63 3.78 -7.44 10.29
CA SER A 63 4.31 -7.99 11.55
C SER A 63 3.30 -7.87 12.69
N MET A 64 2.49 -6.79 12.72
CA MET A 64 1.40 -6.63 13.67
C MET A 64 0.35 -7.74 13.54
N ILE A 65 -0.07 -8.06 12.32
CA ILE A 65 -1.04 -9.15 12.06
C ILE A 65 -0.43 -10.50 12.48
N LYS A 66 0.83 -10.78 12.08
CA LYS A 66 1.52 -12.01 12.45
C LYS A 66 1.66 -12.19 13.96
N ALA A 67 2.05 -11.13 14.67
CA ALA A 67 2.20 -11.18 16.12
C ALA A 67 0.85 -11.42 16.82
N ALA A 68 -0.22 -10.73 16.41
CA ALA A 68 -1.55 -10.91 16.99
C ALA A 68 -2.11 -12.32 16.71
N ALA A 69 -1.90 -12.86 15.52
CA ALA A 69 -2.29 -14.22 15.17
C ALA A 69 -1.51 -15.27 15.98
N ALA A 70 -0.19 -15.09 16.16
CA ALA A 70 0.64 -15.97 16.97
C ALA A 70 0.20 -16.03 18.44
N ASN A 71 -0.39 -14.94 18.96
CA ASN A 71 -0.98 -14.90 20.30
C ASN A 71 -2.43 -15.41 20.36
N GLY A 72 -3.00 -15.86 19.24
CA GLY A 72 -4.38 -16.36 19.16
C GLY A 72 -5.45 -15.28 19.29
N TRP A 73 -5.10 -13.99 19.12
CA TRP A 73 -6.04 -12.88 19.27
C TRP A 73 -6.94 -12.69 18.04
N ILE A 74 -6.43 -13.09 16.87
CA ILE A 74 -7.11 -12.92 15.58
C ILE A 74 -6.93 -14.14 14.68
N ASP A 75 -7.85 -14.30 13.75
CA ASP A 75 -7.71 -15.20 12.60
C ASP A 75 -6.85 -14.50 11.53
N GLU A 76 -5.63 -15.01 11.32
CA GLU A 76 -4.65 -14.37 10.45
C GLU A 76 -5.14 -14.19 9.01
N ALA A 77 -5.75 -15.23 8.44
CA ALA A 77 -6.20 -15.24 7.06
C ALA A 77 -7.35 -14.24 6.86
N LYS A 78 -8.32 -14.23 7.79
CA LYS A 78 -9.45 -13.30 7.72
C LYS A 78 -9.01 -11.85 7.89
N VAL A 79 -8.14 -11.55 8.87
CA VAL A 79 -7.67 -10.18 9.08
C VAL A 79 -6.78 -9.70 7.95
N THR A 80 -5.94 -10.58 7.39
CA THR A 80 -5.18 -10.27 6.18
C THR A 80 -6.13 -9.93 5.03
N LEU A 81 -7.13 -10.77 4.75
CA LEU A 81 -8.12 -10.53 3.70
C LEU A 81 -8.85 -9.19 3.89
N GLU A 82 -9.32 -8.90 5.12
CA GLU A 82 -10.02 -7.65 5.43
C GLU A 82 -9.11 -6.42 5.28
N THR A 83 -7.84 -6.54 5.67
CA THR A 83 -6.83 -5.48 5.52
C THR A 83 -6.63 -5.14 4.05
N LEU A 84 -6.34 -6.14 3.22
CA LEU A 84 -6.10 -5.90 1.79
C LEU A 84 -7.37 -5.41 1.07
N THR A 85 -8.53 -5.93 1.46
CA THR A 85 -9.84 -5.46 0.96
C THR A 85 -10.10 -4.00 1.35
N SER A 86 -9.72 -3.59 2.56
CA SER A 86 -9.87 -2.22 3.03
C SER A 86 -8.96 -1.24 2.27
N ILE A 87 -7.71 -1.62 2.01
CA ILE A 87 -6.78 -0.84 1.18
C ILE A 87 -7.33 -0.67 -0.23
N ARG A 88 -7.90 -1.73 -0.78
CA ARG A 88 -8.55 -1.65 -2.08
C ARG A 88 -9.79 -0.76 -2.09
N ARG A 89 -10.63 -0.87 -1.05
CA ARG A 89 -11.82 -0.04 -0.88
C ARG A 89 -11.46 1.45 -0.78
N ALA A 90 -10.32 1.79 -0.21
CA ALA A 90 -9.83 3.16 -0.14
C ALA A 90 -9.53 3.75 -1.54
N GLY A 91 -9.14 2.92 -2.51
CA GLY A 91 -8.92 3.35 -3.89
C GLY A 91 -7.61 2.88 -4.52
N ALA A 92 -6.86 2.00 -3.87
CA ALA A 92 -5.67 1.41 -4.46
C ALA A 92 -6.02 0.53 -5.67
N ASP A 93 -5.36 0.73 -6.79
CA ASP A 93 -5.43 -0.11 -7.98
C ASP A 93 -4.42 -1.28 -7.89
N GLU A 94 -3.26 -1.01 -7.28
CA GLU A 94 -2.18 -1.98 -7.07
C GLU A 94 -1.77 -2.07 -5.59
N LEU A 95 -1.43 -3.28 -5.14
CA LEU A 95 -1.12 -3.53 -3.73
C LEU A 95 0.19 -4.30 -3.57
N THR A 96 1.14 -3.72 -2.84
CA THR A 96 2.36 -4.42 -2.40
C THR A 96 2.19 -4.92 -0.97
N ARG A 97 2.51 -6.20 -0.73
CA ARG A 97 2.32 -6.88 0.55
C ARG A 97 3.43 -7.90 0.85
N PHE A 98 3.49 -8.37 2.10
CA PHE A 98 4.40 -9.43 2.54
C PHE A 98 3.74 -10.81 2.77
N SER A 99 2.40 -10.87 2.78
CA SER A 99 1.65 -12.07 3.18
C SER A 99 1.14 -12.88 1.99
N ASP A 100 1.53 -14.14 1.86
CA ASP A 100 1.06 -15.05 0.80
C ASP A 100 -0.24 -15.78 1.12
N LEU A 101 -0.90 -15.40 2.21
CA LEU A 101 -2.19 -15.99 2.57
C LEU A 101 -3.30 -15.63 1.58
N VAL A 102 -3.18 -14.49 0.90
CA VAL A 102 -4.18 -13.98 -0.04
C VAL A 102 -3.54 -13.77 -1.40
N ASN A 103 -3.66 -14.78 -2.26
CA ASN A 103 -3.08 -14.76 -3.62
C ASN A 103 -4.01 -14.15 -4.66
N GLU A 104 -5.28 -13.98 -4.32
CA GLU A 104 -6.26 -13.39 -5.21
C GLU A 104 -7.23 -12.53 -4.40
N LEU A 105 -7.45 -11.33 -4.90
CA LEU A 105 -8.50 -10.43 -4.44
C LEU A 105 -9.30 -10.01 -5.67
N ARG A 106 -10.62 -9.97 -5.49
CA ARG A 106 -11.57 -9.55 -6.51
C ARG A 106 -12.50 -8.50 -5.95
N ASP A 107 -12.92 -7.58 -6.80
CA ASP A 107 -14.01 -6.68 -6.45
C ASP A 107 -15.38 -7.37 -6.52
N THR A 108 -16.42 -6.63 -6.15
CA THR A 108 -17.82 -7.07 -6.24
C THR A 108 -18.28 -7.38 -7.67
N GLU A 109 -17.55 -6.89 -8.68
CA GLU A 109 -17.80 -7.12 -10.11
C GLU A 109 -16.93 -8.26 -10.67
N GLY A 110 -16.13 -8.91 -9.82
CA GLY A 110 -15.24 -10.02 -10.17
C GLY A 110 -13.90 -9.62 -10.80
N ARG A 111 -13.59 -8.32 -10.90
CA ARG A 111 -12.29 -7.84 -11.43
C ARG A 111 -11.16 -8.19 -10.47
N ARG A 112 -10.09 -8.76 -11.01
CA ARG A 112 -8.90 -9.16 -10.25
C ARG A 112 -7.98 -7.97 -10.01
N TYR A 113 -7.39 -7.89 -8.82
CA TYR A 113 -6.40 -6.87 -8.50
C TYR A 113 -4.97 -7.35 -8.70
N THR A 114 -4.09 -6.40 -9.02
CA THR A 114 -2.65 -6.65 -9.10
C THR A 114 -2.09 -6.68 -7.69
N LEU A 115 -1.64 -7.86 -7.27
CA LEU A 115 -1.01 -8.09 -5.98
C LEU A 115 0.47 -8.38 -6.19
N HIS A 116 1.30 -7.58 -5.57
CA HIS A 116 2.75 -7.74 -5.59
C HIS A 116 3.20 -8.28 -4.23
N ASN A 117 3.84 -9.45 -4.24
CA ASN A 117 4.43 -10.00 -3.03
C ASN A 117 5.89 -9.56 -2.93
N THR A 118 6.26 -8.99 -1.79
CA THR A 118 7.64 -8.69 -1.45
C THR A 118 8.15 -9.72 -0.44
N SER A 119 9.26 -10.36 -0.76
CA SER A 119 9.96 -11.23 0.18
C SER A 119 10.34 -10.46 1.45
N LEU A 120 10.03 -10.99 2.63
CA LEU A 120 10.45 -10.40 3.92
C LEU A 120 11.97 -10.18 3.98
N HIS A 121 12.74 -11.01 3.31
CA HIS A 121 14.20 -10.88 3.22
C HIS A 121 14.64 -9.55 2.62
N THR A 122 13.86 -9.01 1.66
CA THR A 122 14.15 -7.73 0.99
C THR A 122 13.81 -6.53 1.89
N ALA A 123 12.80 -6.64 2.77
CA ALA A 123 12.34 -5.53 3.60
C ALA A 123 12.95 -5.47 5.01
N ILE A 124 13.52 -6.57 5.50
CA ILE A 124 14.27 -6.57 6.78
C ILE A 124 15.66 -5.95 6.58
N TYR A 125 16.24 -6.08 5.38
CA TYR A 125 17.56 -5.50 5.05
C TYR A 125 17.52 -4.08 4.50
N HIS A 126 16.34 -3.53 4.16
CA HIS A 126 16.15 -2.12 3.85
C HIS A 126 15.31 -1.44 4.95
N PRO A 127 15.95 -0.97 6.04
CA PRO A 127 15.27 -0.28 7.11
C PRO A 127 14.78 1.09 6.60
N ALA A 128 13.49 1.18 6.29
CA ALA A 128 12.65 2.39 6.29
C ALA A 128 13.10 3.65 5.52
N GLU A 129 14.28 3.69 4.91
CA GLU A 129 14.79 4.79 4.11
C GLU A 129 15.43 4.19 2.85
N GLU A 130 15.26 4.87 1.71
CA GLU A 130 15.68 4.47 0.36
C GLU A 130 14.66 3.62 -0.42
N THR A 131 13.82 4.32 -1.17
CA THR A 131 13.85 4.30 -2.65
C THR A 131 14.56 3.08 -3.24
N LEU A 132 13.86 2.26 -4.04
CA LEU A 132 14.34 1.06 -4.77
C LEU A 132 13.92 -0.29 -4.17
N VAL A 133 12.61 -0.54 -4.06
CA VAL A 133 12.12 -1.76 -4.71
C VAL A 133 11.95 -1.37 -6.18
N LEU A 134 12.80 -1.92 -7.04
CA LEU A 134 12.88 -1.61 -8.47
C LEU A 134 11.50 -1.67 -9.13
N TRP A 135 10.97 -0.50 -9.51
CA TRP A 135 9.87 -0.36 -10.46
C TRP A 135 10.33 0.55 -11.61
N LYS A 136 11.25 -0.02 -12.41
CA LYS A 136 11.31 0.22 -13.86
C LYS A 136 10.60 -0.93 -14.54
#